data_AF-A0A8T6P238-F1
#
_entry.id   AF-A0A8T6P238-F1
#
_cell.length_a   1.000
_cell.length_b   1.000
_cell.length_c   1.000
_cell.angle_alpha   90.00
_cell.angle_beta   90.00
_cell.angle_gamma   90.00
#
_symmetry.space_group_name_H-M   'P 1'
#
loop_
_entity.id
_entity.type
_entity.pdbx_description
1 polymer ?
#
loop_
_entity_poly.entity_id
_entity_poly.type
_entity_poly.pdbx_seq_one_letter_code
_entity_poly.pdbx_strand_id
1 'polypeptide(L)'
;MDQERQVVQDGLDVSYRALCLGGLMARSLMELSVRTISDPNMRAFNTDKNARLQQWLEYEGVMPYFSHKEAELLSRPVGSWAQQELIDASWRTEGLGMLLWALRIYSDVPAYDTAFSSEQALNQIKLGLPIEEFLRHCHLRSEHDIYRERALAQLWHWRARTRRVERAGITPPDGWTYESMVAQTAHQAFLKGDIPSPIDGDFPALGRAYTDLSEAEYSRVNSIAVERHYAMNWLCWYTEDWDDVPLDT
;
A
#
# COMPACT_ATOMS: atom_id res chain seq x y z
N MET A 1 -31.21 -0.82 19.89
CA MET A 1 -29.90 -0.15 19.86
C MET A 1 -29.22 -0.67 18.64
N ASP A 2 -29.43 0.01 17.51
CA ASP A 2 -28.62 -0.23 16.32
C ASP A 2 -27.20 0.21 16.67
N GLN A 3 -26.26 -0.73 16.66
CA GLN A 3 -24.85 -0.36 16.50
C GLN A 3 -24.76 0.26 15.11
N GLU A 4 -24.50 1.56 15.04
CA GLU A 4 -24.07 2.22 13.81
C GLU A 4 -22.94 1.36 13.23
N ARG A 5 -23.21 0.75 12.08
CA ARG A 5 -22.25 -0.11 11.40
C ARG A 5 -21.09 0.81 11.01
N GLN A 6 -19.96 0.66 11.69
CA GLN A 6 -18.78 1.48 11.43
C GLN A 6 -18.39 1.29 9.97
N VAL A 7 -18.32 2.40 9.23
CA VAL A 7 -18.22 2.37 7.77
C VAL A 7 -16.73 2.38 7.33
N VAL A 8 -15.84 2.83 8.22
CA VAL A 8 -14.37 2.78 8.11
C VAL A 8 -13.74 2.28 9.41
N GLN A 9 -12.51 1.79 9.36
CA GLN A 9 -11.75 1.34 10.55
C GLN A 9 -11.58 2.46 11.58
N ASP A 10 -11.48 2.12 12.87
CA ASP A 10 -11.21 3.12 13.92
C ASP A 10 -9.81 3.74 13.77
N GLY A 11 -9.66 5.01 14.16
CA GLY A 11 -8.39 5.71 14.06
C GLY A 11 -7.25 5.03 14.83
N LEU A 12 -7.54 4.38 15.95
CA LEU A 12 -6.56 3.64 16.74
C LEU A 12 -6.13 2.36 16.01
N ASP A 13 -7.06 1.59 15.45
CA ASP A 13 -6.76 0.38 14.68
C ASP A 13 -5.92 0.72 13.44
N VAL A 14 -6.25 1.80 12.74
CA VAL A 14 -5.46 2.31 11.60
C VAL A 14 -4.06 2.71 12.03
N SER A 15 -3.92 3.31 13.22
CA SER A 15 -2.63 3.70 13.78
C SER A 15 -1.76 2.49 14.10
N TYR A 16 -2.30 1.48 14.78
CA TYR A 16 -1.57 0.24 15.06
C TYR A 16 -1.23 -0.52 13.77
N ARG A 17 -2.14 -0.55 12.79
CA ARG A 17 -1.87 -1.14 11.48
C ARG A 17 -0.72 -0.44 10.75
N ALA A 18 -0.61 0.90 10.86
CA ALA A 18 0.53 1.66 10.35
C ALA A 18 1.85 1.33 11.09
N LEU A 19 1.81 1.18 12.42
CA LEU A 19 2.97 0.75 13.22
C LEU A 19 3.45 -0.65 12.79
N CYS A 20 2.52 -1.59 12.55
CA CYS A 20 2.84 -2.93 12.05
C CYS A 20 3.55 -2.88 10.69
N LEU A 21 3.01 -2.12 9.72
CA LEU A 21 3.65 -1.98 8.41
C LEU A 21 5.04 -1.32 8.52
N GLY A 22 5.18 -0.31 9.39
CA GLY A 22 6.48 0.31 9.69
C GLY A 22 7.49 -0.70 10.25
N GLY A 23 7.09 -1.53 11.21
CA GLY A 23 7.92 -2.60 11.78
C GLY A 23 8.34 -3.63 10.73
N LEU A 24 7.39 -4.10 9.91
CA LEU A 24 7.66 -5.04 8.82
C LEU A 24 8.63 -4.45 7.77
N MET A 25 8.46 -3.18 7.42
CA MET A 25 9.35 -2.49 6.50
C MET A 25 10.76 -2.32 7.07
N ALA A 26 10.90 -1.94 8.35
CA ALA A 26 12.22 -1.88 8.96
C ALA A 26 12.89 -3.26 8.99
N ARG A 27 12.11 -4.32 9.23
CA ARG A 27 12.61 -5.70 9.15
C ARG A 27 13.06 -6.08 7.75
N SER A 28 12.32 -5.69 6.71
CA SER A 28 12.66 -5.98 5.31
C SER A 28 13.94 -5.28 4.86
N LEU A 29 14.22 -4.06 5.35
CA LEU A 29 15.49 -3.38 5.11
C LEU A 29 16.68 -4.12 5.73
N MET A 30 16.50 -4.71 6.92
CA MET A 30 17.52 -5.56 7.54
C MET A 30 17.81 -6.80 6.68
N GLU A 31 16.78 -7.49 6.20
CA GLU A 31 16.91 -8.63 5.27
C GLU A 31 17.63 -8.26 3.98
N LEU A 32 17.22 -7.15 3.37
CA LEU A 32 17.81 -6.65 2.12
C LEU A 32 19.29 -6.31 2.31
N SER A 33 19.65 -5.68 3.43
CA SER A 33 21.04 -5.32 3.74
C SER A 33 21.94 -6.55 3.86
N VAL A 34 21.46 -7.64 4.48
CA VAL A 34 22.20 -8.91 4.60
C VAL A 34 22.42 -9.57 3.23
N ARG A 35 21.48 -9.40 2.30
CA ARG A 35 21.58 -9.96 0.94
C ARG A 35 22.46 -9.14 0.01
N THR A 36 22.46 -7.82 0.16
CA THR A 36 23.07 -6.91 -0.81
C THR A 36 24.45 -6.41 -0.39
N ILE A 37 24.73 -6.35 0.91
CA ILE A 37 26.01 -5.85 1.43
C ILE A 37 26.93 -7.04 1.72
N SER A 38 28.08 -7.06 1.03
CA SER A 38 29.12 -8.07 1.23
C SER A 38 29.97 -7.75 2.47
N ASP A 39 29.39 -7.91 3.65
CA ASP A 39 30.07 -7.82 4.95
C ASP A 39 29.70 -9.05 5.81
N PRO A 40 30.68 -9.87 6.24
CA PRO A 40 30.40 -11.06 7.05
C PRO A 40 29.72 -10.77 8.39
N ASN A 41 29.85 -9.54 8.92
CA ASN A 41 29.21 -9.12 10.17
C ASN A 41 27.80 -8.58 9.97
N MET A 42 27.35 -8.36 8.73
CA MET A 42 26.06 -7.75 8.42
C MET A 42 24.88 -8.52 9.03
N ARG A 43 24.97 -9.86 9.01
CA ARG A 43 23.93 -10.72 9.60
C ARG A 43 23.87 -10.53 11.11
N ALA A 44 24.99 -10.61 11.81
CA ALA A 44 25.04 -10.44 13.26
C ALA A 44 24.54 -9.05 13.68
N PHE A 45 25.00 -8.00 13.00
CA PHE A 45 24.57 -6.62 13.24
C PHE A 45 23.05 -6.44 13.08
N ASN A 46 22.47 -7.01 12.01
CA ASN A 46 21.03 -6.92 11.79
C ASN A 46 20.23 -7.85 12.71
N THR A 47 20.80 -8.95 13.20
CA THR A 47 20.19 -9.76 14.27
C THR A 47 20.02 -8.93 15.54
N ASP A 48 21.03 -8.16 15.95
CA ASP A 48 20.94 -7.28 17.12
C ASP A 48 19.91 -6.16 16.91
N LYS A 49 19.85 -5.58 15.70
CA LYS A 49 18.82 -4.60 15.34
C LYS A 49 17.42 -5.18 15.39
N ASN A 50 17.23 -6.40 14.85
CA ASN A 50 15.95 -7.09 14.89
C ASN A 50 15.51 -7.38 16.33
N ALA A 51 16.44 -7.78 17.21
CA ALA A 51 16.12 -8.00 18.62
C ALA A 51 15.60 -6.73 19.31
N ARG A 52 16.19 -5.56 19.01
CA ARG A 52 15.70 -4.26 19.53
C ARG A 52 14.34 -3.89 18.95
N LEU A 53 14.11 -4.15 17.66
CA LEU A 53 12.80 -3.93 17.02
C LEU A 53 11.73 -4.80 17.69
N GLN A 54 11.99 -6.10 17.85
CA GLN A 54 11.08 -7.04 18.53
C GLN A 54 10.76 -6.59 19.95
N GLN A 55 11.78 -6.24 20.74
CA GLN A 55 11.59 -5.73 22.10
C GLN A 55 10.71 -4.47 22.13
N TRP A 56 10.91 -3.55 21.19
CA TRP A 56 10.10 -2.34 21.08
C TRP A 56 8.65 -2.67 20.69
N LEU A 57 8.44 -3.53 19.69
CA LEU A 57 7.09 -3.95 19.26
C LEU A 57 6.31 -4.62 20.39
N GLU A 58 6.98 -5.43 21.22
CA GLU A 58 6.40 -6.06 22.40
C GLU A 58 6.07 -5.04 23.49
N TYR A 59 7.03 -4.17 23.84
CA TYR A 59 6.89 -3.19 24.91
C TYR A 59 5.78 -2.17 24.63
N GLU A 60 5.67 -1.70 23.39
CA GLU A 60 4.64 -0.73 22.96
C GLU A 60 3.29 -1.40 22.64
N GLY A 61 3.18 -2.73 22.80
CA GLY A 61 1.93 -3.47 22.59
C GLY A 61 1.48 -3.53 21.12
N VAL A 62 2.40 -3.44 20.16
CA VAL A 62 2.10 -3.50 18.72
C VAL A 62 1.96 -4.95 18.22
N MET A 63 2.66 -5.89 18.85
CA MET A 63 2.70 -7.30 18.42
C MET A 63 1.32 -7.95 18.14
N PRO A 64 0.26 -7.71 18.94
CA PRO A 64 -1.06 -8.31 18.69
C PRO A 64 -1.76 -7.84 17.41
N TYR A 65 -1.31 -6.76 16.77
CA TYR A 65 -1.95 -6.16 15.59
C TYR A 65 -1.32 -6.60 14.26
N PHE A 66 -0.24 -7.39 14.30
CA PHE A 66 0.30 -8.00 13.09
C PHE A 66 -0.65 -9.05 12.56
N SER A 67 -0.75 -9.15 11.23
CA SER A 67 -1.46 -10.27 10.61
C SER A 67 -0.70 -11.57 10.84
N HIS A 68 -1.35 -12.71 10.60
CA HIS A 68 -0.72 -14.01 10.77
C HIS A 68 0.55 -14.14 9.92
N LYS A 69 0.49 -13.77 8.64
CA LYS A 69 1.63 -13.83 7.71
C LYS A 69 2.77 -12.92 8.14
N GLU A 70 2.46 -11.75 8.68
CA GLU A 70 3.48 -10.79 9.12
C GLU A 70 4.18 -11.22 10.41
N ALA A 71 3.41 -11.74 11.36
CA ALA A 71 3.95 -12.31 12.60
C ALA A 71 4.87 -13.51 12.28
N GLU A 72 4.46 -14.36 11.34
CA GLU A 72 5.29 -15.46 10.86
C GLU A 72 6.61 -14.95 10.26
N LEU A 73 6.55 -13.97 9.35
CA LEU A 73 7.73 -13.34 8.75
C LEU A 73 8.68 -12.73 9.80
N LEU A 74 8.14 -12.00 10.77
CA LEU A 74 8.92 -11.36 11.82
C LEU A 74 9.62 -12.35 12.76
N SER A 75 9.02 -13.50 13.00
CA SER A 75 9.57 -14.56 13.86
C SER A 75 10.80 -15.25 13.25
N ARG A 76 10.98 -15.15 11.92
CA ARG A 76 12.04 -15.86 11.21
C ARG A 76 13.42 -15.20 11.40
N PRO A 77 14.52 -16.00 11.41
CA PRO A 77 15.88 -15.47 11.56
C PRO A 77 16.24 -14.42 10.50
N VAL A 78 17.10 -13.47 10.87
CA VAL A 78 17.59 -12.45 9.94
C VAL A 78 18.34 -13.07 8.76
N GLY A 79 17.99 -12.66 7.55
CA GLY A 79 18.54 -13.12 6.28
C GLY A 79 17.93 -14.43 5.78
N SER A 80 16.69 -14.74 6.20
CA SER A 80 15.97 -15.96 5.82
C SER A 80 14.77 -15.71 4.91
N TRP A 81 14.31 -14.46 4.77
CA TRP A 81 13.19 -14.15 3.88
C TRP A 81 13.57 -14.43 2.44
N ALA A 82 12.66 -14.99 1.66
CA ALA A 82 12.82 -15.25 0.23
C ALA A 82 12.83 -13.95 -0.59
N GLN A 83 13.26 -14.04 -1.85
CA GLN A 83 13.30 -12.86 -2.73
C GLN A 83 11.91 -12.27 -2.96
N GLN A 84 10.89 -13.11 -3.15
CA GLN A 84 9.52 -12.64 -3.35
C GLN A 84 8.97 -11.95 -2.11
N GLU A 85 9.23 -12.48 -0.91
CA GLU A 85 8.80 -11.87 0.35
C GLU A 85 9.41 -10.48 0.57
N LEU A 86 10.63 -10.24 0.08
CA LEU A 86 11.24 -8.91 0.10
C LEU A 86 10.61 -7.95 -0.90
N ILE A 87 10.25 -8.45 -2.09
CA ILE A 87 9.54 -7.66 -3.09
C ILE A 87 8.18 -7.25 -2.52
N ASP A 88 7.43 -8.20 -1.98
CA ASP A 88 6.11 -7.98 -1.39
C ASP A 88 6.20 -7.01 -0.20
N ALA A 89 7.16 -7.20 0.71
CA ALA A 89 7.37 -6.30 1.84
C ALA A 89 7.79 -4.89 1.42
N SER A 90 8.50 -4.72 0.30
CA SER A 90 8.87 -3.39 -0.21
C SER A 90 7.66 -2.60 -0.69
N TRP A 91 6.69 -3.30 -1.29
CA TRP A 91 5.45 -2.72 -1.80
C TRP A 91 4.47 -2.32 -0.68
N ARG A 92 4.61 -2.88 0.53
CA ARG A 92 3.87 -2.42 1.71
C ARG A 92 4.10 -0.96 2.08
N THR A 93 5.13 -0.32 1.53
CA THR A 93 5.32 1.13 1.58
C THR A 93 4.10 1.89 1.07
N GLU A 94 3.45 1.41 0.00
CA GLU A 94 2.25 2.06 -0.54
C GLU A 94 1.08 1.96 0.43
N GLY A 95 0.87 0.77 1.02
CA GLY A 95 -0.15 0.59 2.05
C GLY A 95 0.10 1.48 3.27
N LEU A 96 1.34 1.53 3.78
CA LEU A 96 1.71 2.42 4.87
C LEU A 96 1.48 3.90 4.51
N GLY A 97 1.84 4.32 3.30
CA GLY A 97 1.58 5.66 2.81
C GLY A 97 0.10 6.02 2.80
N MET A 98 -0.78 5.10 2.40
CA MET A 98 -2.23 5.31 2.45
C MET A 98 -2.77 5.42 3.88
N LEU A 99 -2.26 4.63 4.83
CA LEU A 99 -2.66 4.74 6.24
C LEU A 99 -2.15 6.04 6.86
N LEU A 100 -0.89 6.43 6.62
CA LEU A 100 -0.33 7.70 7.07
C LEU A 100 -1.04 8.90 6.43
N TRP A 101 -1.44 8.78 5.17
CA TRP A 101 -2.40 9.71 4.59
C TRP A 101 -3.66 9.67 5.44
N ALA A 102 -4.42 8.59 5.53
CA ALA A 102 -5.69 8.53 6.26
C ALA A 102 -5.64 9.10 7.69
N LEU A 103 -4.52 8.98 8.40
CA LEU A 103 -4.25 9.52 9.74
C LEU A 103 -3.84 11.01 9.77
N ARG A 104 -3.91 11.72 8.63
CA ARG A 104 -3.50 13.12 8.42
C ARG A 104 -2.01 13.41 8.65
N ILE A 105 -1.17 12.38 8.66
CA ILE A 105 0.29 12.55 8.73
C ILE A 105 0.83 13.03 7.37
N TYR A 106 0.32 12.46 6.28
CA TYR A 106 0.54 13.00 4.94
C TYR A 106 -0.64 13.84 4.49
N SER A 107 -0.35 15.02 3.92
CA SER A 107 -1.38 15.92 3.37
C SER A 107 -2.03 15.35 2.11
N ASP A 108 -1.23 14.72 1.25
CA ASP A 108 -1.62 14.31 -0.10
C ASP A 108 -1.13 12.89 -0.42
N VAL A 109 -1.85 12.22 -1.32
CA VAL A 109 -1.40 10.96 -1.94
C VAL A 109 -0.65 11.32 -3.23
N PRO A 110 0.57 10.78 -3.46
CA PRO A 110 1.28 10.96 -4.73
C PRO A 110 0.45 10.45 -5.91
N ALA A 111 0.74 10.89 -7.13
CA ALA A 111 0.12 10.31 -8.33
C ALA A 111 0.38 8.80 -8.42
N TYR A 112 -0.48 8.06 -9.12
CA TYR A 112 -0.42 6.60 -9.22
C TYR A 112 0.76 6.07 -10.06
N ASP A 113 1.57 6.96 -10.61
CA ASP A 113 2.86 6.66 -11.24
C ASP A 113 4.08 7.00 -10.35
N THR A 114 3.82 7.49 -9.15
CA THR A 114 4.81 7.94 -8.18
C THR A 114 4.64 7.17 -6.88
N ALA A 115 5.65 6.36 -6.53
CA ALA A 115 5.65 5.57 -5.31
C ALA A 115 5.85 6.45 -4.07
N PHE A 116 5.29 6.03 -2.94
CA PHE A 116 5.66 6.59 -1.64
C PHE A 116 7.12 6.28 -1.31
N SER A 117 7.80 7.19 -0.61
CA SER A 117 9.17 6.96 -0.15
C SER A 117 9.19 6.12 1.13
N SER A 118 9.84 4.96 1.09
CA SER A 118 10.00 4.09 2.27
C SER A 118 10.77 4.79 3.40
N GLU A 119 11.77 5.61 3.06
CA GLU A 119 12.53 6.38 4.05
C GLU A 119 11.63 7.40 4.75
N GLN A 120 10.86 8.18 3.98
CA GLN A 120 9.96 9.19 4.56
C GLN A 120 8.87 8.53 5.41
N ALA A 121 8.32 7.40 4.95
CA ALA A 121 7.29 6.67 5.68
C ALA A 121 7.80 6.12 7.02
N LEU A 122 9.00 5.50 7.03
CA LEU A 122 9.61 5.02 8.27
C LEU A 122 9.95 6.16 9.24
N ASN A 123 10.37 7.32 8.73
CA ASN A 123 10.64 8.49 9.56
C ASN A 123 9.38 9.04 10.26
N GLN A 124 8.17 8.80 9.73
CA GLN A 124 6.92 9.17 10.42
C GLN A 124 6.60 8.24 11.60
N ILE A 125 6.91 6.95 11.47
CA ILE A 125 6.64 5.95 12.52
C ILE A 125 7.59 6.11 13.71
N LYS A 126 8.81 6.62 13.50
CA LYS A 126 9.84 6.85 14.54
C LYS A 126 10.10 5.60 15.40
N LEU A 127 10.31 4.45 14.75
CA LEU A 127 10.56 3.15 15.41
C LEU A 127 11.63 3.26 16.52
N GLY A 128 11.37 2.62 17.66
CA GLY A 128 12.26 2.65 18.82
C GLY A 128 12.02 3.83 19.79
N LEU A 129 11.10 4.75 19.46
CA LEU A 129 10.60 5.78 20.37
C LEU A 129 9.21 5.41 20.91
N PRO A 130 8.79 5.97 22.06
CA PRO A 130 7.45 5.72 22.62
C PRO A 130 6.33 6.11 21.64
N ILE A 131 5.32 5.24 21.46
CA ILE A 131 4.29 5.44 20.44
C ILE A 131 3.25 6.49 20.83
N GLU A 132 3.17 6.94 22.08
CA GLU A 132 2.13 7.87 22.53
C GLU A 132 2.22 9.22 21.83
N GLU A 133 3.42 9.66 21.43
CA GLU A 133 3.56 10.84 20.59
C GLU A 133 2.98 10.61 19.20
N PHE A 134 3.25 9.46 18.57
CA PHE A 134 2.68 9.11 17.27
C PHE A 134 1.14 9.05 17.33
N LEU A 135 0.59 8.30 18.29
CA LEU A 135 -0.85 8.14 18.46
C LEU A 135 -1.58 9.47 18.69
N ARG A 136 -0.98 10.40 19.44
CA ARG A 136 -1.58 11.73 19.68
C ARG A 136 -1.75 12.58 18.43
N HIS A 137 -0.93 12.36 17.40
CA HIS A 137 -1.02 13.10 16.13
C HIS A 137 -1.87 12.37 15.08
N CYS A 138 -2.26 11.13 15.34
CA CYS A 138 -3.06 10.33 14.44
C CYS A 138 -4.54 10.73 14.54
N HIS A 139 -5.03 11.36 13.48
CA HIS A 139 -6.43 11.78 13.39
C HIS A 139 -7.00 11.33 12.06
N LEU A 140 -8.00 10.45 12.11
CA LEU A 140 -8.60 9.92 10.90
C LEU A 140 -9.23 11.02 10.04
N ARG A 141 -9.02 10.95 8.72
CA ARG A 141 -9.76 11.75 7.74
C ARG A 141 -11.25 11.41 7.77
N SER A 142 -12.05 12.29 7.17
CA SER A 142 -13.48 12.03 7.06
C SER A 142 -13.74 10.77 6.23
N GLU A 143 -14.83 10.07 6.53
CA GLU A 143 -15.28 8.92 5.74
C GLU A 143 -15.42 9.29 4.27
N HIS A 144 -15.92 10.50 3.98
CA HIS A 144 -16.06 11.01 2.62
C HIS A 144 -14.73 11.05 1.87
N ASP A 145 -13.67 11.59 2.48
CA ASP A 145 -12.35 11.66 1.86
C ASP A 145 -11.77 10.25 1.66
N ILE A 146 -11.92 9.38 2.65
CA ILE A 146 -11.44 7.99 2.59
C ILE A 146 -12.13 7.24 1.45
N TYR A 147 -13.45 7.35 1.31
CA TYR A 147 -14.18 6.71 0.22
C TYR A 147 -13.83 7.26 -1.15
N ARG A 148 -13.60 8.57 -1.24
CA ARG A 148 -13.17 9.19 -2.49
C ARG A 148 -11.81 8.64 -2.92
N GLU A 149 -10.85 8.56 -2.01
CA GLU A 149 -9.53 8.02 -2.31
C GLU A 149 -9.58 6.51 -2.59
N ARG A 150 -10.44 5.75 -1.90
CA ARG A 150 -10.68 4.33 -2.21
C ARG A 150 -11.19 4.17 -3.64
N ALA A 151 -12.18 4.97 -4.05
CA ALA A 151 -12.72 4.92 -5.40
C ALA A 151 -11.66 5.26 -6.46
N LEU A 152 -10.78 6.23 -6.17
CA LEU A 152 -9.64 6.54 -7.03
C LEU A 152 -8.65 5.37 -7.12
N ALA A 153 -8.30 4.75 -5.98
CA ALA A 153 -7.43 3.57 -5.96
C ALA A 153 -8.01 2.40 -6.75
N GLN A 154 -9.31 2.15 -6.58
CA GLN A 154 -10.04 1.12 -7.33
C GLN A 154 -10.02 1.42 -8.84
N LEU A 155 -10.21 2.67 -9.23
CA LEU A 155 -10.19 3.10 -10.64
C LEU A 155 -8.84 2.84 -11.31
N TRP A 156 -7.74 3.20 -10.64
CA TRP A 156 -6.39 2.93 -11.15
C TRP A 156 -6.08 1.44 -11.20
N HIS A 157 -6.50 0.67 -10.19
CA HIS A 157 -6.34 -0.78 -10.19
C HIS A 157 -7.17 -1.44 -11.31
N TRP A 158 -8.40 -0.97 -11.53
CA TRP A 158 -9.22 -1.40 -12.66
C TRP A 158 -8.53 -1.15 -14.00
N ARG A 159 -7.90 0.03 -14.19
CA ARG A 159 -7.19 0.33 -15.43
C ARG A 159 -6.02 -0.62 -15.65
N ALA A 160 -5.22 -0.88 -14.62
CA ALA A 160 -4.11 -1.81 -14.66
C ALA A 160 -4.58 -3.24 -14.98
N ARG A 161 -5.63 -3.71 -14.29
CA ARG A 161 -6.24 -5.02 -14.53
C ARG A 161 -6.81 -5.14 -15.95
N THR A 162 -7.47 -4.10 -16.46
CA THR A 162 -8.02 -4.08 -17.83
C THR A 162 -6.92 -4.31 -18.87
N ARG A 163 -5.73 -3.70 -18.69
CA ARG A 163 -4.57 -3.95 -19.57
C ARG A 163 -4.12 -5.41 -19.51
N ARG A 164 -4.09 -6.02 -18.33
CA ARG A 164 -3.76 -7.44 -18.16
C ARG A 164 -4.77 -8.36 -18.86
N VAL A 165 -6.06 -8.09 -18.71
CA VAL A 165 -7.16 -8.85 -19.31
C VAL A 165 -7.10 -8.75 -20.84
N GLU A 166 -6.88 -7.54 -21.37
CA GLU A 166 -6.66 -7.30 -22.81
C GLU A 166 -5.47 -8.12 -23.35
N ARG A 167 -4.32 -8.08 -22.66
CA ARG A 167 -3.11 -8.84 -23.04
C ARG A 167 -3.29 -10.36 -22.95
N ALA A 168 -4.19 -10.83 -22.09
CA ALA A 168 -4.56 -12.24 -22.00
C ALA A 168 -5.46 -12.70 -23.16
N GLY A 169 -5.86 -11.80 -24.07
CA GLY A 169 -6.70 -12.12 -25.22
C GLY A 169 -8.16 -12.40 -24.85
N ILE A 170 -8.60 -11.97 -23.66
CA ILE A 170 -9.99 -12.11 -23.23
C ILE A 170 -10.83 -11.11 -24.02
N THR A 171 -11.90 -11.56 -24.67
CA THR A 171 -12.79 -10.69 -25.46
C THR A 171 -13.54 -9.71 -24.54
N PRO A 172 -13.62 -8.42 -24.90
CA PRO A 172 -14.46 -7.47 -24.17
C PRO A 172 -15.96 -7.82 -24.31
N PRO A 173 -16.84 -7.24 -23.45
CA PRO A 173 -18.27 -7.40 -23.58
C PRO A 173 -18.82 -6.98 -24.95
N ASP A 174 -19.94 -7.58 -25.36
CA ASP A 174 -20.58 -7.29 -26.64
C ASP A 174 -20.84 -5.79 -26.83
N GLY A 175 -20.45 -5.26 -27.98
CA GLY A 175 -20.60 -3.85 -28.33
C GLY A 175 -19.50 -2.92 -27.79
N TRP A 176 -18.50 -3.46 -27.08
CA TRP A 176 -17.39 -2.69 -26.54
C TRP A 176 -16.04 -3.11 -27.10
N THR A 177 -15.11 -2.16 -27.21
CA THR A 177 -13.67 -2.42 -27.29
C THR A 177 -13.00 -1.99 -25.98
N TYR A 178 -11.88 -2.60 -25.59
CA TYR A 178 -11.12 -2.14 -24.42
C TYR A 178 -10.74 -0.66 -24.54
N GLU A 179 -10.32 -0.23 -25.73
CA GLU A 179 -10.05 1.17 -26.03
C GLU A 179 -11.26 2.08 -25.73
N SER A 180 -12.46 1.73 -26.20
CA SER A 180 -13.67 2.53 -25.94
C SER A 180 -14.07 2.56 -24.47
N MET A 181 -13.93 1.43 -23.76
CA MET A 181 -14.21 1.33 -22.32
C MET A 181 -13.25 2.23 -21.52
N VAL A 182 -11.96 2.13 -21.81
CA VAL A 182 -10.90 2.93 -21.20
C VAL A 182 -11.12 4.40 -21.49
N ALA A 183 -11.38 4.78 -22.74
CA ALA A 183 -11.59 6.16 -23.15
C ALA A 183 -12.81 6.81 -22.50
N GLN A 184 -13.93 6.09 -22.43
CA GLN A 184 -15.10 6.60 -21.73
C GLN A 184 -14.81 6.78 -20.23
N THR A 185 -14.14 5.81 -19.61
CA THR A 185 -13.84 5.82 -18.18
C THR A 185 -12.86 6.94 -17.83
N ALA A 186 -11.78 7.08 -18.59
CA ALA A 186 -10.78 8.14 -18.43
C ALA A 186 -11.42 9.53 -18.63
N HIS A 187 -12.28 9.69 -19.64
CA HIS A 187 -12.99 10.96 -19.85
C HIS A 187 -13.89 11.31 -18.65
N GLN A 188 -14.67 10.36 -18.12
CA GLN A 188 -15.52 10.60 -16.95
C GLN A 188 -14.71 10.92 -15.69
N ALA A 189 -13.60 10.21 -15.46
CA ALA A 189 -12.71 10.48 -14.33
C ALA A 189 -12.07 11.87 -14.42
N PHE A 190 -11.69 12.32 -15.61
CA PHE A 190 -11.20 13.68 -15.84
C PHE A 190 -12.27 14.75 -15.55
N LEU A 191 -13.51 14.55 -16.01
CA LEU A 191 -14.61 15.49 -15.74
C LEU A 191 -14.91 15.63 -14.24
N LYS A 192 -14.67 14.58 -13.45
CA LYS A 192 -14.79 14.59 -11.99
C LYS A 192 -13.58 15.20 -11.28
N GLY A 193 -12.48 15.43 -12.01
CA GLY A 193 -11.21 15.88 -11.45
C GLY A 193 -10.46 14.77 -10.69
N ASP A 194 -10.77 13.50 -10.96
CA ASP A 194 -10.13 12.34 -10.32
C ASP A 194 -8.77 12.01 -10.96
N ILE A 195 -8.60 12.34 -12.25
CA ILE A 195 -7.34 12.19 -12.98
C ILE A 195 -7.01 13.45 -13.80
N PRO A 196 -5.74 13.67 -14.18
CA PRO A 196 -5.36 14.68 -15.16
C PRO A 196 -6.00 14.42 -16.54
N SER A 197 -5.84 15.37 -17.48
CA SER A 197 -6.36 15.21 -18.85
C SER A 197 -5.89 13.88 -19.46
N PRO A 198 -6.79 13.05 -20.01
CA PRO A 198 -6.42 11.83 -20.69
C PRO A 198 -5.43 12.08 -21.83
N ILE A 199 -4.49 11.16 -22.02
CA ILE A 199 -3.54 11.17 -23.15
C ILE A 199 -3.96 10.04 -24.08
N ASP A 200 -4.22 10.38 -25.34
CA ASP A 200 -4.70 9.44 -26.37
C ASP A 200 -5.92 8.61 -25.92
N GLY A 201 -6.81 9.23 -25.16
CA GLY A 201 -8.01 8.58 -24.62
C GLY A 201 -7.73 7.63 -23.45
N ASP A 202 -6.57 7.66 -22.83
CA ASP A 202 -6.21 6.77 -21.72
C ASP A 202 -5.80 7.56 -20.46
N PHE A 203 -5.68 6.86 -19.34
CA PHE A 203 -5.15 7.34 -18.09
C PHE A 203 -3.71 7.83 -18.29
N PRO A 204 -3.39 9.08 -17.88
CA PRO A 204 -2.05 9.61 -18.03
C PRO A 204 -1.13 9.07 -16.93
N ALA A 205 -0.07 8.34 -17.30
CA ALA A 205 0.95 7.86 -16.37
C ALA A 205 2.35 8.07 -16.98
N LEU A 206 3.29 8.59 -16.20
CA LEU A 206 4.66 8.89 -16.66
C LEU A 206 4.70 9.76 -17.92
N GLY A 207 3.76 10.69 -18.04
CA GLY A 207 3.63 11.62 -19.16
C GLY A 207 3.14 11.01 -20.48
N ARG A 208 2.56 9.81 -20.47
CA ARG A 208 2.01 9.13 -21.66
C ARG A 208 0.71 8.40 -21.36
N ALA A 209 0.05 7.89 -22.40
CA ALA A 209 -1.09 7.00 -22.26
C ALA A 209 -0.70 5.71 -21.53
N TYR A 210 -1.55 5.22 -20.62
CA TYR A 210 -1.28 3.99 -19.86
C TYR A 210 -0.97 2.78 -20.76
N THR A 211 -1.62 2.68 -21.92
CA THR A 211 -1.36 1.63 -22.91
C THR A 211 0.10 1.60 -23.41
N ASP A 212 0.79 2.75 -23.42
CA ASP A 212 2.14 2.92 -23.96
C ASP A 212 3.26 2.74 -22.92
N LEU A 213 2.91 2.32 -21.70
CA LEU A 213 3.90 1.98 -20.69
C LEU A 213 4.69 0.74 -21.12
N SER A 214 6.01 0.77 -20.91
CA SER A 214 6.85 -0.44 -20.99
C SER A 214 6.45 -1.44 -19.91
N GLU A 215 6.89 -2.70 -20.03
CA GLU A 215 6.57 -3.73 -19.03
C GLU A 215 7.03 -3.36 -17.61
N ALA A 216 8.19 -2.73 -17.48
CA ALA A 216 8.71 -2.31 -16.18
C ALA A 216 7.89 -1.16 -15.58
N GLU A 217 7.51 -0.17 -16.41
CA GLU A 217 6.65 0.95 -16.01
C GLU A 217 5.26 0.44 -15.63
N TYR A 218 4.64 -0.40 -16.47
CA TYR A 218 3.36 -1.04 -16.19
C TYR A 218 3.39 -1.82 -14.87
N SER A 219 4.40 -2.65 -14.67
CA SER A 219 4.56 -3.45 -13.44
C SER A 219 4.60 -2.56 -12.20
N ARG A 220 5.39 -1.48 -12.24
CA ARG A 220 5.49 -0.51 -11.15
C ARG A 220 4.15 0.18 -10.86
N VAL A 221 3.52 0.76 -11.88
CA VAL A 221 2.25 1.50 -11.75
C VAL A 221 1.12 0.57 -11.27
N ASN A 222 1.10 -0.66 -11.79
CA ASN A 222 0.18 -1.70 -11.33
C ASN A 222 0.38 -2.04 -9.85
N SER A 223 1.61 -2.26 -9.39
CA SER A 223 1.87 -2.54 -7.97
C SER A 223 1.43 -1.39 -7.07
N ILE A 224 1.68 -0.15 -7.47
CA ILE A 224 1.20 1.04 -6.74
C ILE A 224 -0.33 1.01 -6.62
N ALA A 225 -1.04 0.83 -7.74
CA ALA A 225 -2.50 0.82 -7.73
C ALA A 225 -3.08 -0.32 -6.88
N VAL A 226 -2.52 -1.52 -6.98
CA VAL A 226 -2.94 -2.71 -6.22
C VAL A 226 -2.77 -2.49 -4.73
N GLU A 227 -1.59 -2.08 -4.27
CA GLU A 227 -1.32 -1.93 -2.83
C GLU A 227 -2.11 -0.78 -2.20
N ARG A 228 -2.31 0.32 -2.93
CA ARG A 228 -3.18 1.41 -2.46
C ARG A 228 -4.62 0.95 -2.34
N HIS A 229 -5.15 0.26 -3.36
CA HIS A 229 -6.51 -0.28 -3.31
C HIS A 229 -6.67 -1.31 -2.18
N TYR A 230 -5.65 -2.13 -1.93
CA TYR A 230 -5.62 -3.07 -0.81
C TYR A 230 -5.78 -2.36 0.53
N ALA A 231 -4.92 -1.39 0.82
CA ALA A 231 -4.98 -0.63 2.07
C ALA A 231 -6.33 0.11 2.22
N MET A 232 -6.83 0.70 1.14
CA MET A 232 -8.10 1.43 1.17
C MET A 232 -9.33 0.51 1.35
N ASN A 233 -9.30 -0.72 0.81
CA ASN A 233 -10.37 -1.69 1.06
C ASN A 233 -10.37 -2.18 2.51
N TRP A 234 -9.20 -2.45 3.09
CA TRP A 234 -9.11 -2.77 4.52
C TRP A 234 -9.64 -1.61 5.39
N LEU A 235 -9.22 -0.38 5.07
CA LEU A 235 -9.65 0.84 5.77
C LEU A 235 -11.17 1.05 5.70
N CYS A 236 -11.85 0.56 4.66
CA CYS A 236 -13.29 0.66 4.46
C CYS A 236 -14.06 -0.61 4.86
N TRP A 237 -13.53 -1.44 5.78
CA TRP A 237 -14.18 -2.65 6.31
C TRP A 237 -14.60 -3.70 5.27
N TYR A 238 -13.91 -3.80 4.13
CA TYR A 238 -14.16 -4.91 3.21
C TYR A 238 -13.76 -6.27 3.79
N THR A 239 -12.90 -6.26 4.80
CA THR A 239 -12.53 -7.41 5.64
C THR A 239 -11.99 -6.89 6.97
N GLU A 240 -12.00 -7.73 8.00
CA GLU A 240 -11.27 -7.48 9.25
C GLU A 240 -9.82 -7.98 9.13
N ASP A 241 -9.58 -8.99 8.28
CA ASP A 241 -8.30 -9.67 8.14
C ASP A 241 -7.39 -8.97 7.12
N TRP A 242 -6.31 -8.37 7.60
CA TRP A 242 -5.29 -7.75 6.75
C TRP A 242 -4.62 -8.75 5.80
N ASP A 243 -4.67 -10.06 6.02
CA ASP A 243 -4.08 -11.07 5.12
C ASP A 243 -4.99 -11.49 3.96
N ASP A 244 -6.27 -11.07 3.97
CA ASP A 244 -7.31 -11.46 3.00
C ASP A 244 -8.23 -10.30 2.62
N VAL A 245 -7.63 -9.21 2.11
CA VAL A 245 -8.39 -8.06 1.62
C VAL A 245 -8.84 -8.29 0.18
N PRO A 246 -10.15 -8.24 -0.12
CA PRO A 246 -10.65 -8.45 -1.47
C PRO A 246 -10.22 -7.29 -2.38
N LEU A 247 -9.91 -7.61 -3.64
CA LEU A 247 -9.41 -6.66 -4.64
C LEU A 247 -10.24 -6.67 -5.92
N ASP A 248 -11.53 -7.01 -5.81
CA ASP A 248 -12.42 -7.00 -6.97
C ASP A 248 -12.59 -5.58 -7.53
N THR A 249 -12.51 -5.49 -8.86
CA THR A 249 -12.59 -4.27 -9.67
C THR A 249 -13.34 -4.53 -10.95
#